data_AF-A0A833MF46-F1
#
_entry.id   AF-A0A833MF46-F1
#
_cell.length_a   1.000
_cell.length_b   1.000
_cell.length_c   1.000
_cell.angle_alpha   90.00
_cell.angle_beta   90.00
_cell.angle_gamma   90.00
#
_symmetry.space_group_name_H-M   'P 1'
#
loop_
_entity.id
_entity.type
_entity.pdbx_description
1 polymer ?
#
loop_
_entity_poly.entity_id
_entity_poly.type
_entity_poly.pdbx_seq_one_letter_code
_entity_poly.pdbx_strand_id
1 'polypeptide(L)'
;MNIKKILVLVLCFLIFVTVYHFYRMKMITSLLSDYEVENSSLDSELASLQSKIISIEERYNKLDEEFMEQNYKYRAYEALNDRYQYFLINQLENFSNSNISKIKVNGLNLGDDISKVVKIWGENYTESIGIDDAHGKYTHIYWKYQDGTQITLDPIFVSGIIYQNPKYSSNLGVQIGDLAFDAISNCDGLYKKFTSPHTNKDLVGWYIVDNEFILILHFAMEGGRYQNNIAIDSETKVQKIEIVKLNILD
;
A
#
# COMPACT_ATOMS: atom_id res chain seq x y z
N MET A 1 97.58 41.04 6.87
CA MET A 1 96.10 41.17 6.95
C MET A 1 95.69 41.02 8.42
N ASN A 2 94.91 41.95 8.98
CA ASN A 2 94.60 41.96 10.42
C ASN A 2 93.48 40.95 10.72
N ILE A 3 93.81 39.86 11.43
CA ILE A 3 92.90 38.76 11.78
C ILE A 3 91.58 39.25 12.41
N LYS A 4 91.62 40.34 13.18
CA LYS A 4 90.41 40.95 13.77
C LYS A 4 89.41 41.43 12.73
N LYS A 5 89.87 41.99 11.60
CA LYS A 5 88.98 42.47 10.52
C LYS A 5 88.30 41.29 9.80
N ILE A 6 89.02 40.20 9.61
CA ILE A 6 88.46 38.97 9.00
C ILE A 6 87.38 38.38 9.91
N LEU A 7 87.65 38.31 11.23
CA LEU A 7 86.69 37.77 12.20
C LEU A 7 85.39 38.58 12.25
N VAL A 8 85.49 39.92 12.19
CA VAL A 8 84.32 40.81 12.13
C VAL A 8 83.51 40.59 10.85
N LEU A 9 84.18 40.46 9.70
CA LEU A 9 83.48 40.19 8.43
C LEU A 9 82.76 38.83 8.43
N VAL A 10 83.39 37.78 8.97
CA VAL A 10 82.77 36.46 9.13
C VAL A 10 81.56 36.55 10.06
N LEU A 11 81.67 37.25 11.19
CA LEU A 11 80.57 37.43 12.12
C LEU A 11 79.40 38.21 11.48
N CYS A 12 79.68 39.31 10.77
CA CYS A 12 78.66 40.07 10.05
C CYS A 12 77.97 39.22 8.98
N PHE A 13 78.72 38.40 8.25
CA PHE A 13 78.16 37.47 7.26
C PHE A 13 77.25 36.41 7.92
N LEU A 14 77.70 35.80 9.03
CA LEU A 14 76.88 34.84 9.78
C LEU A 14 75.59 35.46 10.33
N ILE A 15 75.66 36.69 10.84
CA ILE A 15 74.48 37.45 11.29
C ILE A 15 73.55 37.69 10.09
N PHE A 16 74.07 38.15 8.96
CA PHE A 16 73.27 38.40 7.75
C PHE A 16 72.56 37.12 7.27
N VAL A 17 73.28 36.00 7.18
CA VAL A 17 72.72 34.70 6.79
C VAL A 17 71.63 34.25 7.77
N THR A 18 71.86 34.40 9.08
CA THR A 18 70.87 34.04 10.12
C THR A 18 69.60 34.88 10.00
N VAL A 19 69.74 36.20 9.85
CA VAL A 19 68.61 37.13 9.67
C VAL A 19 67.86 36.82 8.38
N TYR A 20 68.57 36.58 7.27
CA TYR A 20 67.96 36.19 6.00
C TYR A 20 67.16 34.88 6.12
N HIS A 21 67.72 33.85 6.75
CA HIS A 21 67.00 32.59 7.00
C HIS A 21 65.78 32.81 7.90
N PHE A 22 65.87 33.64 8.93
CA PHE A 22 64.74 33.96 9.79
C PHE A 22 63.59 34.63 9.01
N TYR A 23 63.89 35.65 8.20
CA TYR A 23 62.87 36.30 7.36
C TYR A 23 62.27 35.35 6.33
N ARG A 24 63.11 34.53 5.69
CA ARG A 24 62.64 33.52 4.73
C ARG A 24 61.73 32.49 5.40
N MET A 25 62.10 31.99 6.58
CA MET A 25 61.26 31.06 7.35
C MET A 25 59.93 31.70 7.74
N LYS A 26 59.94 32.94 8.23
CA LYS A 26 58.71 33.68 8.57
C LYS A 26 57.79 33.87 7.35
N MET A 27 58.36 34.19 6.18
CA MET A 27 57.61 34.30 4.93
C MET A 27 56.99 32.96 4.53
N ILE A 28 57.76 31.86 4.58
CA ILE A 28 57.25 30.52 4.27
C ILE A 28 56.13 30.11 5.25
N THR A 29 56.31 30.35 6.55
CA THR A 29 55.28 30.03 7.56
C THR A 29 54.00 30.83 7.33
N SER A 30 54.10 32.11 6.93
CA SER A 30 52.93 32.92 6.57
C SER A 30 52.19 32.34 5.37
N LEU A 31 52.91 32.00 4.29
CA LEU A 31 52.32 31.43 3.09
C LEU A 31 51.68 30.06 3.35
N LEU A 32 52.29 29.22 4.19
CA LEU A 32 51.71 27.94 4.60
C LEU A 32 50.43 28.14 5.42
N SER A 33 50.43 29.11 6.35
CA SER A 33 49.23 29.43 7.13
C SER A 33 48.08 29.92 6.25
N ASP A 34 48.36 30.78 5.26
CA ASP A 34 47.33 31.26 4.33
C ASP A 34 46.77 30.11 3.49
N TYR A 35 47.64 29.20 3.03
CA TYR A 35 47.24 28.00 2.28
C TYR A 35 46.41 27.02 3.12
N GLU A 36 46.75 26.82 4.39
CA GLU A 36 45.97 25.97 5.32
C GLU A 36 44.55 26.52 5.54
N VAL A 37 44.40 27.84 5.65
CA VAL A 37 43.08 28.50 5.78
C VAL A 37 42.27 28.34 4.51
N GLU A 38 42.87 28.55 3.34
CA GLU A 38 42.20 28.37 2.05
C GLU A 38 41.77 26.91 1.85
N ASN A 39 42.64 25.95 2.15
CA ASN A 39 42.32 24.53 2.03
C ASN A 39 41.18 24.10 2.97
N SER A 40 41.20 24.59 4.22
CA SER A 40 40.11 24.34 5.18
C SER A 40 38.77 24.94 4.73
N SER A 41 38.80 26.12 4.11
CA SER A 41 37.61 26.74 3.51
C SER A 41 37.06 25.89 2.36
N LEU A 42 37.93 25.39 1.47
CA LEU A 42 37.54 24.53 0.35
C LEU A 42 36.98 23.18 0.83
N ASP A 43 37.57 22.57 1.86
CA ASP A 43 37.07 21.33 2.46
C ASP A 43 35.67 21.52 3.06
N SER A 44 35.43 22.66 3.71
CA SER A 44 34.10 23.01 4.23
C SER A 44 33.07 23.22 3.12
N GLU A 45 33.45 23.90 2.03
CA GLU A 45 32.59 24.08 0.86
C GLU A 45 32.28 22.74 0.18
N LEU A 46 33.28 21.87 0.02
CA LEU A 46 33.13 20.53 -0.55
C LEU A 46 32.16 19.68 0.30
N ALA A 47 32.31 19.68 1.62
CA ALA A 47 31.39 18.99 2.52
C ALA A 47 29.95 19.54 2.42
N SER A 48 29.80 20.86 2.30
CA SER A 48 28.48 21.50 2.10
C SER A 48 27.85 21.07 0.77
N LEU A 49 28.63 21.03 -0.32
CA LEU A 49 28.16 20.59 -1.63
C LEU A 49 27.79 19.10 -1.64
N GLN A 50 28.59 18.24 -1.01
CA GLN A 50 28.27 16.82 -0.87
C GLN A 50 26.95 16.60 -0.12
N SER A 51 26.72 17.32 0.97
CA SER A 51 25.45 17.26 1.70
C SER A 51 24.26 17.72 0.85
N LYS A 52 24.43 18.76 0.03
CA LYS A 52 23.40 19.22 -0.93
C LYS A 52 23.10 18.17 -2.00
N ILE A 53 24.13 17.49 -2.53
CA ILE A 53 23.96 16.41 -3.52
C ILE A 53 23.12 15.27 -2.92
N ILE A 54 23.48 14.79 -1.73
CA ILE A 54 22.74 13.72 -1.04
C ILE A 54 21.26 14.13 -0.85
N SER A 55 21.00 15.36 -0.39
CA SER A 55 19.63 15.84 -0.22
C SER A 55 18.84 15.93 -1.54
N ILE A 56 19.51 16.28 -2.65
CA ILE A 56 18.90 16.29 -3.98
C ILE A 56 18.59 14.86 -4.46
N GLU A 57 19.49 13.90 -4.23
CA GLU A 57 19.30 12.49 -4.57
C GLU A 57 18.11 11.89 -3.79
N GLU A 58 18.02 12.15 -2.49
CA GLU A 58 16.86 11.73 -1.67
C GLU A 58 15.54 12.30 -2.20
N ARG A 59 15.52 13.59 -2.57
CA ARG A 59 14.34 14.23 -3.15
C ARG A 59 13.99 13.65 -4.52
N TYR A 60 14.98 13.34 -5.34
CA TYR A 60 14.79 12.72 -6.64
C TYR A 60 14.17 11.32 -6.50
N ASN A 61 14.73 10.48 -5.62
CA ASN A 61 14.21 9.13 -5.38
C ASN A 61 12.76 9.16 -4.89
N LYS A 62 12.42 10.07 -3.98
CA LYS A 62 11.03 10.25 -3.52
C LYS A 62 10.09 10.64 -4.67
N LEU A 63 10.53 11.54 -5.57
CA LEU A 63 9.72 11.96 -6.70
C LEU A 63 9.53 10.84 -7.73
N ASP A 64 10.55 10.00 -7.93
CA ASP A 64 10.48 8.83 -8.80
C ASP A 64 9.48 7.79 -8.26
N GLU A 65 9.51 7.52 -6.95
CA GLU A 65 8.52 6.67 -6.26
C GLU A 65 7.09 7.22 -6.43
N GLU A 66 6.88 8.51 -6.18
CA GLU A 66 5.58 9.17 -6.38
C GLU A 66 5.10 9.09 -7.84
N PHE A 67 6.01 9.29 -8.81
CA PHE A 67 5.70 9.17 -10.24
C PHE A 67 5.30 7.75 -10.63
N MET A 68 6.03 6.75 -10.15
CA MET A 68 5.73 5.35 -10.41
C MET A 68 4.37 4.93 -9.82
N GLU A 69 4.04 5.40 -8.61
CA GLU A 69 2.72 5.18 -8.00
C GLU A 69 1.59 5.80 -8.83
N GLN A 70 1.76 7.03 -9.32
CA GLN A 70 0.76 7.71 -10.15
C GLN A 70 0.59 7.04 -11.52
N ASN A 71 1.68 6.66 -12.18
CA ASN A 71 1.64 5.96 -13.46
C ASN A 71 0.96 4.58 -13.31
N TYR A 72 1.20 3.88 -12.21
CA TYR A 72 0.51 2.64 -11.89
C TYR A 72 -1.00 2.82 -11.73
N LYS A 73 -1.43 3.83 -10.97
CA LYS A 73 -2.85 4.19 -10.83
C LYS A 73 -3.48 4.53 -12.18
N TYR A 74 -2.81 5.34 -13.00
CA TYR A 74 -3.30 5.72 -14.33
C TYR A 74 -3.55 4.51 -15.23
N ARG A 75 -2.59 3.57 -15.31
CA ARG A 75 -2.76 2.34 -16.10
C ARG A 75 -3.88 1.45 -15.58
N ALA A 76 -4.11 1.43 -14.26
CA ALA A 76 -5.23 0.73 -13.67
C ALA A 76 -6.58 1.32 -14.10
N TYR A 77 -6.68 2.65 -14.14
CA TYR A 77 -7.87 3.34 -14.66
C TYR A 77 -8.09 3.08 -16.15
N GLU A 78 -7.03 3.09 -16.97
CA GLU A 78 -7.15 2.75 -18.40
C GLU A 78 -7.67 1.32 -18.58
N ALA A 79 -7.12 0.34 -17.86
CA ALA A 79 -7.59 -1.05 -17.91
C ALA A 79 -9.05 -1.20 -17.45
N LEU A 80 -9.47 -0.47 -16.41
CA LEU A 80 -10.86 -0.42 -15.96
C LEU A 80 -11.77 0.19 -17.01
N ASN A 81 -11.35 1.28 -17.67
CA ASN A 81 -12.13 1.92 -18.72
C ASN A 81 -12.28 1.00 -19.93
N ASP A 82 -11.22 0.32 -20.36
CA ASP A 82 -11.29 -0.64 -21.46
C ASP A 82 -12.26 -1.79 -21.15
N ARG A 83 -12.21 -2.32 -19.92
CA ARG A 83 -13.19 -3.31 -19.43
C ARG A 83 -14.60 -2.75 -19.38
N TYR A 84 -14.77 -1.51 -18.95
CA TYR A 84 -16.06 -0.83 -18.90
C TYR A 84 -16.66 -0.68 -20.31
N GLN A 85 -15.87 -0.26 -21.30
CA GLN A 85 -16.30 -0.16 -22.69
C GLN A 85 -16.65 -1.53 -23.26
N TYR A 86 -15.79 -2.54 -23.05
CA TYR A 86 -16.06 -3.91 -23.47
C TYR A 86 -17.34 -4.46 -22.83
N PHE A 87 -17.54 -4.21 -21.54
CA PHE A 87 -18.74 -4.61 -20.83
C PHE A 87 -19.97 -3.92 -21.41
N LEU A 88 -19.97 -2.59 -21.55
CA LEU A 88 -21.10 -1.84 -22.11
C LEU A 88 -21.53 -2.38 -23.48
N ILE A 89 -20.55 -2.73 -24.31
CA ILE A 89 -20.78 -3.29 -25.65
C ILE A 89 -21.43 -4.69 -25.58
N ASN A 90 -21.01 -5.56 -24.65
CA ASN A 90 -21.41 -6.97 -24.64
C ASN A 90 -22.56 -7.32 -23.68
N GLN A 91 -22.85 -6.48 -22.68
CA GLN A 91 -23.79 -6.80 -21.58
C GLN A 91 -25.14 -6.08 -21.66
N LEU A 92 -25.30 -5.09 -22.55
CA LEU A 92 -26.63 -4.59 -22.90
C LEU A 92 -27.52 -5.67 -23.54
N GLU A 93 -26.94 -6.76 -24.06
CA GLU A 93 -27.69 -7.87 -24.66
C GLU A 93 -27.97 -9.05 -23.70
N ASN A 94 -27.26 -9.16 -22.56
CA ASN A 94 -27.27 -10.38 -21.73
C ASN A 94 -27.79 -10.19 -20.28
N PHE A 95 -27.74 -8.98 -19.71
CA PHE A 95 -28.18 -8.76 -18.30
C PHE A 95 -29.68 -8.93 -18.08
N SER A 96 -30.50 -8.95 -19.13
CA SER A 96 -31.95 -9.20 -19.01
C SER A 96 -32.30 -10.67 -18.74
N ASN A 97 -31.34 -11.61 -18.83
CA ASN A 97 -31.61 -13.05 -18.73
C ASN A 97 -30.86 -13.78 -17.60
N SER A 98 -29.95 -13.15 -16.86
CA SER A 98 -29.31 -13.79 -15.70
C SER A 98 -30.25 -13.72 -14.49
N ASN A 99 -30.50 -14.87 -13.84
CA ASN A 99 -31.18 -14.90 -12.55
C ASN A 99 -30.47 -13.96 -11.58
N ILE A 100 -31.08 -12.79 -11.33
CA ILE A 100 -30.60 -11.81 -10.36
C ILE A 100 -30.33 -12.55 -9.06
N SER A 101 -29.10 -12.45 -8.55
CA SER A 101 -28.73 -13.09 -7.30
C SER A 101 -29.76 -12.71 -6.24
N LYS A 102 -30.35 -13.71 -5.59
CA LYS A 102 -31.32 -13.47 -4.53
C LYS A 102 -30.66 -12.85 -3.29
N ILE A 103 -29.34 -12.80 -3.23
CA ILE A 103 -28.58 -12.33 -2.07
C ILE A 103 -28.72 -10.83 -1.94
N LYS A 104 -29.19 -10.39 -0.77
CA LYS A 104 -29.46 -9.00 -0.46
C LYS A 104 -28.83 -8.62 0.87
N VAL A 105 -28.04 -7.56 0.88
CA VAL A 105 -27.46 -6.94 2.08
C VAL A 105 -27.92 -5.49 2.15
N ASN A 106 -28.72 -5.17 3.17
CA ASN A 106 -29.25 -3.85 3.44
C ASN A 106 -29.83 -3.14 2.21
N GLY A 107 -30.64 -3.84 1.41
CA GLY A 107 -31.22 -3.27 0.20
C GLY A 107 -30.47 -3.58 -1.10
N LEU A 108 -29.16 -3.84 -1.00
CA LEU A 108 -28.25 -4.02 -2.14
C LEU A 108 -28.15 -5.48 -2.54
N ASN A 109 -28.15 -5.75 -3.85
CA ASN A 109 -27.98 -7.08 -4.42
C ASN A 109 -26.65 -7.15 -5.16
N LEU A 110 -26.11 -8.35 -5.31
CA LEU A 110 -25.01 -8.57 -6.24
C LEU A 110 -25.52 -8.29 -7.66
N GLY A 111 -24.69 -7.61 -8.47
CA GLY A 111 -25.06 -7.14 -9.79
C GLY A 111 -25.83 -5.81 -9.81
N ASP A 112 -26.11 -5.17 -8.66
CA ASP A 112 -26.61 -3.80 -8.65
C ASP A 112 -25.53 -2.84 -9.17
N ASP A 113 -25.93 -1.81 -9.93
CA ASP A 113 -24.99 -0.80 -10.44
C ASP A 113 -24.63 0.26 -9.38
N ILE A 114 -23.58 1.05 -9.67
CA ILE A 114 -23.09 2.09 -8.76
C ILE A 114 -24.16 3.11 -8.34
N SER A 115 -25.10 3.44 -9.22
CA SER A 115 -26.13 4.45 -8.93
C SER A 115 -27.07 3.94 -7.85
N LYS A 116 -27.36 2.64 -7.87
CA LYS A 116 -28.17 1.98 -6.85
C LYS A 116 -27.41 1.83 -5.53
N VAL A 117 -26.10 1.56 -5.58
CA VAL A 117 -25.23 1.60 -4.39
C VAL A 117 -25.31 2.97 -3.72
N VAL A 118 -25.02 4.04 -4.46
CA VAL A 118 -25.06 5.43 -3.96
C VAL A 118 -26.43 5.78 -3.39
N LYS A 119 -27.51 5.37 -4.06
CA LYS A 119 -28.88 5.63 -3.58
C LYS A 119 -29.19 4.98 -2.24
N ILE A 120 -28.67 3.76 -1.99
CA ILE A 120 -29.00 2.98 -0.80
C ILE A 120 -28.01 3.28 0.35
N TRP A 121 -26.73 3.42 0.05
CA TRP A 121 -25.63 3.50 1.02
C TRP A 121 -25.01 4.90 1.14
N GLY A 122 -25.31 5.80 0.20
CA GLY A 122 -24.78 7.16 0.14
C GLY A 122 -23.41 7.26 -0.53
N GLU A 123 -22.89 8.49 -0.60
CA GLU A 123 -21.63 8.84 -1.25
C GLU A 123 -20.44 8.91 -0.29
N ASN A 124 -20.65 8.59 0.99
CA ASN A 124 -19.64 8.71 2.04
C ASN A 124 -18.70 7.49 2.07
N TYR A 125 -18.10 7.17 0.92
CA TYR A 125 -17.11 6.11 0.76
C TYR A 125 -15.74 6.68 0.38
N THR A 126 -14.70 5.94 0.73
CA THR A 126 -13.37 6.12 0.13
C THR A 126 -13.19 5.07 -0.97
N GLU A 127 -12.85 5.53 -2.16
CA GLU A 127 -12.53 4.65 -3.28
C GLU A 127 -11.06 4.24 -3.27
N SER A 128 -10.79 2.98 -3.62
CA SER A 128 -9.45 2.48 -3.90
C SER A 128 -9.51 1.45 -5.02
N ILE A 129 -8.40 1.29 -5.71
CA ILE A 129 -8.27 0.29 -6.77
C ILE A 129 -7.43 -0.86 -6.26
N GLY A 130 -8.00 -2.06 -6.29
CA GLY A 130 -7.30 -3.32 -6.11
C GLY A 130 -6.77 -3.85 -7.42
N ILE A 131 -5.53 -4.29 -7.43
CA ILE A 131 -4.98 -5.06 -8.55
C ILE A 131 -4.59 -6.41 -8.00
N ASP A 132 -5.26 -7.42 -8.54
CA ASP A 132 -4.90 -8.81 -8.29
C ASP A 132 -3.88 -9.26 -9.33
N ASP A 133 -2.61 -9.21 -8.92
CA ASP A 133 -1.48 -9.65 -9.74
C ASP A 133 -1.38 -11.18 -9.83
N ALA A 134 -2.00 -11.93 -8.91
CA ALA A 134 -1.86 -13.38 -8.85
C ALA A 134 -2.68 -14.08 -9.95
N HIS A 135 -3.80 -13.49 -10.37
CA HIS A 135 -4.76 -14.17 -11.25
C HIS A 135 -4.95 -13.53 -12.62
N GLY A 136 -4.10 -12.58 -13.03
CA GLY A 136 -4.09 -12.03 -14.40
C GLY A 136 -4.51 -10.56 -14.52
N LYS A 137 -4.09 -9.71 -13.58
CA LYS A 137 -4.36 -8.27 -13.55
C LYS A 137 -5.86 -7.96 -13.58
N TYR A 138 -6.61 -8.57 -12.66
CA TYR A 138 -7.97 -8.12 -12.42
C TYR A 138 -7.93 -6.84 -11.60
N THR A 139 -8.44 -5.77 -12.19
CA THR A 139 -8.61 -4.50 -11.50
C THR A 139 -10.01 -4.45 -10.91
N HIS A 140 -10.08 -4.30 -9.59
CA HIS A 140 -11.33 -4.14 -8.85
C HIS A 140 -11.40 -2.74 -8.27
N ILE A 141 -12.61 -2.18 -8.21
CA ILE A 141 -12.84 -0.94 -7.46
C ILE A 141 -13.43 -1.33 -6.11
N TYR A 142 -12.83 -0.83 -5.04
CA TYR A 142 -13.34 -1.00 -3.68
C TYR A 142 -13.86 0.32 -3.15
N TRP A 143 -15.11 0.30 -2.70
CA TRP A 143 -15.72 1.40 -1.95
C TRP A 143 -15.79 1.02 -0.48
N LYS A 144 -15.03 1.72 0.34
CA LYS A 144 -14.97 1.48 1.78
C LYS A 144 -15.72 2.57 2.55
N TYR A 145 -16.63 2.16 3.41
CA TYR A 145 -17.43 3.03 4.27
C TYR A 145 -16.79 3.15 5.66
N GLN A 146 -17.11 4.22 6.37
CA GLN A 146 -16.53 4.52 7.69
C GLN A 146 -16.82 3.47 8.76
N ASP A 147 -17.89 2.68 8.60
CA ASP A 147 -18.24 1.60 9.52
C ASP A 147 -17.49 0.28 9.24
N GLY A 148 -16.55 0.32 8.30
CA GLY A 148 -15.71 -0.81 7.91
C GLY A 148 -16.34 -1.73 6.87
N THR A 149 -17.49 -1.37 6.32
CA THR A 149 -18.07 -2.09 5.20
C THR A 149 -17.35 -1.77 3.90
N GLN A 150 -17.21 -2.77 3.05
CA GLN A 150 -16.58 -2.65 1.75
C GLN A 150 -17.49 -3.24 0.67
N ILE A 151 -17.63 -2.51 -0.43
CA ILE A 151 -18.28 -2.97 -1.65
C ILE A 151 -17.18 -3.16 -2.69
N THR A 152 -17.16 -4.31 -3.33
CA THR A 152 -16.31 -4.59 -4.49
C THR A 152 -17.15 -4.40 -5.75
N LEU A 153 -16.63 -3.63 -6.70
CA LEU A 153 -17.24 -3.39 -8.00
C LEU A 153 -16.39 -4.04 -9.11
N ASP A 154 -17.09 -4.64 -10.08
CA ASP A 154 -16.49 -5.19 -11.30
C ASP A 154 -17.32 -4.81 -12.53
N PRO A 155 -16.84 -3.86 -13.34
CA PRO A 155 -16.18 -2.63 -12.90
C PRO A 155 -17.18 -1.64 -12.28
N ILE A 156 -18.46 -1.68 -12.67
CA ILE A 156 -19.51 -0.76 -12.21
C ILE A 156 -20.70 -1.48 -11.54
N PHE A 157 -20.61 -2.80 -11.38
CA PHE A 157 -21.62 -3.60 -10.71
C PHE A 157 -21.05 -4.23 -9.45
N VAL A 158 -21.89 -4.36 -8.43
CA VAL A 158 -21.54 -5.00 -7.17
C VAL A 158 -21.17 -6.46 -7.41
N SER A 159 -19.90 -6.79 -7.23
CA SER A 159 -19.36 -8.14 -7.33
C SER A 159 -18.97 -8.72 -5.97
N GLY A 160 -18.98 -7.91 -4.92
CA GLY A 160 -18.79 -8.39 -3.56
C GLY A 160 -19.23 -7.39 -2.50
N ILE A 161 -19.56 -7.90 -1.32
CA ILE A 161 -19.97 -7.11 -0.16
C ILE A 161 -19.33 -7.72 1.09
N ILE A 162 -18.60 -6.92 1.86
CA ILE A 162 -17.95 -7.32 3.11
C ILE A 162 -18.43 -6.41 4.22
N TYR A 163 -19.10 -6.92 5.24
CA TYR A 163 -19.61 -6.11 6.34
C TYR A 163 -19.37 -6.73 7.71
N GLN A 164 -19.21 -5.86 8.70
CA GLN A 164 -18.96 -6.19 10.11
C GLN A 164 -19.86 -5.39 11.06
N ASN A 165 -20.69 -4.50 10.52
CA ASN A 165 -21.59 -3.67 11.31
C ASN A 165 -22.93 -4.42 11.52
N PRO A 166 -23.38 -4.65 12.76
CA PRO A 166 -24.63 -5.38 13.04
C PRO A 166 -25.88 -4.62 12.59
N LYS A 167 -25.77 -3.35 12.16
CA LYS A 167 -26.90 -2.59 11.62
C LYS A 167 -27.36 -3.11 10.26
N TYR A 168 -26.52 -3.84 9.52
CA TYR A 168 -26.89 -4.35 8.20
C TYR A 168 -27.62 -5.68 8.32
N SER A 169 -28.84 -5.70 7.79
CA SER A 169 -29.60 -6.94 7.62
C SER A 169 -29.26 -7.60 6.29
N SER A 170 -29.27 -8.92 6.26
CA SER A 170 -29.20 -9.70 5.02
C SER A 170 -30.31 -10.73 4.99
N ASN A 171 -30.58 -11.31 3.82
CA ASN A 171 -31.48 -12.45 3.68
C ASN A 171 -30.75 -13.80 3.70
N LEU A 172 -29.53 -13.83 4.25
CA LEU A 172 -28.68 -15.03 4.31
C LEU A 172 -29.00 -15.94 5.50
N GLY A 173 -29.94 -15.56 6.37
CA GLY A 173 -30.26 -16.31 7.59
C GLY A 173 -29.22 -16.17 8.71
N VAL A 174 -28.30 -15.21 8.59
CA VAL A 174 -27.22 -14.94 9.54
C VAL A 174 -26.92 -13.44 9.63
N GLN A 175 -26.57 -12.98 10.83
CA GLN A 175 -26.22 -11.60 11.13
C GLN A 175 -24.94 -11.52 11.97
N ILE A 176 -24.33 -10.32 12.00
CA ILE A 176 -23.17 -10.06 12.86
C ILE A 176 -23.60 -10.17 14.33
N GLY A 177 -22.83 -10.92 15.11
CA GLY A 177 -23.07 -11.16 16.52
C GLY A 177 -23.87 -12.44 16.83
N ASP A 178 -24.38 -13.14 15.81
CA ASP A 178 -25.00 -14.45 15.98
C ASP A 178 -23.98 -15.44 16.55
N LEU A 179 -24.45 -16.39 17.37
CA LEU A 179 -23.61 -17.51 17.83
C LEU A 179 -23.18 -18.34 16.62
N ALA A 180 -21.90 -18.71 16.58
CA ALA A 180 -21.32 -19.39 15.43
C ALA A 180 -22.02 -20.72 15.13
N PHE A 181 -22.40 -21.49 16.16
CA PHE A 181 -23.15 -22.74 15.97
C PHE A 181 -24.52 -22.52 15.32
N ASP A 182 -25.27 -21.50 15.75
CA ASP A 182 -26.58 -21.19 15.19
C ASP A 182 -26.45 -20.67 13.75
N ALA A 183 -25.49 -19.79 13.50
CA ALA A 183 -25.18 -19.26 12.17
C ALA A 183 -24.79 -20.37 11.18
N ILE A 184 -23.92 -21.30 11.60
CA ILE A 184 -23.51 -22.46 10.81
C ILE A 184 -24.71 -23.37 10.53
N SER A 185 -25.49 -23.68 11.57
CA SER A 185 -26.69 -24.54 11.42
C SER A 185 -27.69 -23.94 10.44
N ASN A 186 -27.94 -22.63 10.52
CA ASN A 186 -28.82 -21.93 9.58
C ASN A 186 -28.29 -21.99 8.15
N CYS A 187 -26.99 -21.75 7.94
CA CYS A 187 -26.39 -21.77 6.62
C CYS A 187 -26.30 -23.18 6.04
N ASP A 188 -25.99 -24.20 6.85
CA ASP A 188 -25.97 -25.62 6.46
C ASP A 188 -27.33 -26.10 5.94
N GLY A 189 -28.43 -25.53 6.47
CA GLY A 189 -29.79 -25.81 5.99
C GLY A 189 -30.18 -25.12 4.69
N LEU A 190 -29.44 -24.08 4.27
CA LEU A 190 -29.78 -23.23 3.13
C LEU A 190 -28.82 -23.40 1.95
N TYR A 191 -27.55 -23.67 2.22
CA TYR A 191 -26.47 -23.53 1.24
C TYR A 191 -25.55 -24.74 1.21
N LYS A 192 -24.91 -24.95 0.05
CA LYS A 192 -23.89 -26.00 -0.10
C LYS A 192 -22.58 -25.52 0.53
N LYS A 193 -21.93 -26.38 1.33
CA LYS A 193 -20.59 -26.09 1.88
C LYS A 193 -19.56 -25.94 0.77
N PHE A 194 -18.63 -25.01 0.99
CA PHE A 194 -17.48 -24.86 0.11
C PHE A 194 -16.37 -25.82 0.51
N THR A 195 -15.91 -26.62 -0.45
CA THR A 195 -14.80 -27.56 -0.27
C THR A 195 -13.52 -26.92 -0.82
N SER A 196 -12.49 -26.80 0.02
CA SER A 196 -11.20 -26.23 -0.39
C SER A 196 -10.54 -27.08 -1.49
N PRO A 197 -10.11 -26.49 -2.61
CA PRO A 197 -9.45 -27.23 -3.70
C PRO A 197 -8.08 -27.79 -3.27
N HIS A 198 -7.41 -27.16 -2.30
CA HIS A 198 -6.08 -27.59 -1.83
C HIS A 198 -6.12 -28.74 -0.83
N THR A 199 -7.15 -28.77 0.03
CA THR A 199 -7.24 -29.77 1.12
C THR A 199 -8.31 -30.82 0.90
N ASN A 200 -9.20 -30.59 -0.07
CA ASN A 200 -10.40 -31.40 -0.32
C ASN A 200 -11.27 -31.59 0.93
N LYS A 201 -11.28 -30.59 1.82
CA LYS A 201 -12.10 -30.54 3.03
C LYS A 201 -12.99 -29.32 3.00
N ASP A 202 -14.18 -29.48 3.58
CA ASP A 202 -15.11 -28.37 3.75
C ASP A 202 -14.51 -27.32 4.71
N LEU A 203 -14.59 -26.05 4.31
CA LEU A 203 -14.18 -24.93 5.14
C LEU A 203 -15.35 -24.49 6.02
N VAL A 204 -15.13 -24.45 7.33
CA VAL A 204 -16.15 -24.06 8.30
C VAL A 204 -16.52 -22.59 8.08
N GLY A 205 -17.82 -22.32 7.92
CA GLY A 205 -18.33 -20.97 7.67
C GLY A 205 -18.31 -20.53 6.21
N TRP A 206 -17.94 -21.40 5.26
CA TRP A 206 -17.85 -21.06 3.84
C TRP A 206 -18.92 -21.81 3.04
N TYR A 207 -19.71 -21.07 2.26
CA TYR A 207 -20.89 -21.58 1.58
C TYR A 207 -21.00 -21.08 0.16
N ILE A 208 -21.39 -21.94 -0.77
CA ILE A 208 -21.76 -21.58 -2.13
C ILE A 208 -23.22 -21.11 -2.09
N VAL A 209 -23.43 -19.81 -2.33
CA VAL A 209 -24.74 -19.14 -2.23
C VAL A 209 -25.36 -18.86 -3.60
N ASP A 210 -24.55 -18.94 -4.65
CA ASP A 210 -24.95 -18.94 -6.06
C ASP A 210 -23.82 -19.61 -6.88
N ASN A 211 -24.05 -19.92 -8.16
CA ASN A 211 -23.06 -20.59 -9.01
C ASN A 211 -21.71 -19.86 -9.10
N GLU A 212 -21.70 -18.55 -8.82
CA GLU A 212 -20.50 -17.71 -8.91
C GLU A 212 -20.09 -17.08 -7.57
N PHE A 213 -20.82 -17.29 -6.47
CA PHE A 213 -20.59 -16.54 -5.23
C PHE A 213 -20.43 -17.43 -4.00
N ILE A 214 -19.51 -17.03 -3.13
CA ILE A 214 -19.27 -17.63 -1.82
C ILE A 214 -19.67 -16.64 -0.73
N LEU A 215 -20.41 -17.15 0.26
CA LEU A 215 -20.59 -16.54 1.57
C LEU A 215 -19.54 -17.08 2.53
N ILE A 216 -18.82 -16.18 3.19
CA ILE A 216 -17.82 -16.47 4.20
C ILE A 216 -18.22 -15.83 5.52
N LEU A 217 -18.34 -16.65 6.55
CA LEU A 217 -18.55 -16.25 7.94
C LEU A 217 -17.22 -16.28 8.66
N HIS A 218 -16.83 -15.14 9.23
CA HIS A 218 -15.59 -15.01 9.98
C HIS A 218 -15.90 -14.92 11.47
N PHE A 219 -15.24 -15.79 12.25
CA PHE A 219 -15.57 -15.98 13.67
C PHE A 219 -14.48 -15.43 14.62
N ALA A 220 -13.24 -15.28 14.16
CA ALA A 220 -12.17 -14.70 14.95
C ALA A 220 -11.15 -13.95 14.09
N MET A 221 -10.57 -12.92 14.69
CA MET A 221 -9.47 -12.14 14.15
C MET A 221 -8.25 -12.28 15.06
N GLU A 222 -7.12 -12.68 14.49
CA GLU A 222 -5.83 -12.78 15.20
C GLU A 222 -4.75 -12.09 14.38
N GLY A 223 -3.96 -11.22 15.01
CA GLY A 223 -2.90 -10.47 14.32
C GLY A 223 -3.40 -9.57 13.18
N GLY A 224 -4.65 -9.08 13.27
CA GLY A 224 -5.28 -8.27 12.23
C GLY A 224 -5.74 -9.05 10.99
N ARG A 225 -5.73 -10.40 11.05
CA ARG A 225 -6.22 -11.26 9.98
C ARG A 225 -7.33 -12.16 10.50
N TYR A 226 -8.37 -12.35 9.70
CA TYR A 226 -9.38 -13.35 10.01
C TYR A 226 -8.82 -14.74 9.76
N GLN A 227 -9.03 -15.60 10.75
CA GLN A 227 -8.50 -16.94 10.73
C GLN A 227 -9.53 -17.91 10.15
N ASN A 228 -9.07 -18.75 9.23
CA ASN A 228 -9.83 -19.90 8.76
C ASN A 228 -9.53 -21.09 9.68
N ASN A 229 -10.49 -22.00 9.88
CA ASN A 229 -10.32 -23.23 10.69
C ASN A 229 -10.00 -23.00 12.17
N ILE A 230 -10.66 -22.04 12.81
CA ILE A 230 -10.56 -21.88 14.26
C ILE A 230 -11.40 -22.94 14.99
N ALA A 231 -11.04 -23.22 16.24
CA ALA A 231 -11.95 -23.90 17.16
C ALA A 231 -13.12 -22.98 17.49
N ILE A 232 -14.34 -23.49 17.33
CA ILE A 232 -15.58 -22.78 17.66
C ILE A 232 -16.11 -23.36 18.97
N ASP A 233 -16.32 -22.48 19.95
CA ASP A 233 -16.96 -22.82 21.21
C ASP A 233 -18.39 -22.24 21.29
N SER A 234 -19.08 -22.49 22.41
CA SER A 234 -20.47 -22.08 22.62
C SER A 234 -20.67 -20.57 22.71
N GLU A 235 -19.60 -19.79 22.87
CA GLU A 235 -19.66 -18.33 23.01
C GLU A 235 -19.13 -17.60 21.78
N THR A 236 -18.52 -18.33 20.85
CA THR A 236 -17.98 -17.80 19.60
C THR A 236 -19.08 -17.18 18.75
N LYS A 237 -18.84 -15.98 18.21
CA LYS A 237 -19.82 -15.19 17.44
C LYS A 237 -19.32 -14.87 16.03
N VAL A 238 -20.26 -14.62 15.12
CA VAL A 238 -19.96 -14.07 13.80
C VAL A 238 -19.46 -12.63 13.95
N GLN A 239 -18.26 -12.34 13.45
CA GLN A 239 -17.60 -11.03 13.54
C GLN A 239 -17.62 -10.26 12.22
N LYS A 240 -17.57 -10.97 11.09
CA LYS A 240 -17.61 -10.39 9.74
C LYS A 240 -18.29 -11.36 8.80
N ILE A 241 -19.05 -10.82 7.85
CA ILE A 241 -19.67 -11.56 6.76
C ILE A 241 -19.13 -11.01 5.45
N GLU A 242 -18.80 -11.91 4.55
CA GLU A 242 -18.20 -11.60 3.26
C GLU A 242 -18.89 -12.40 2.16
N ILE A 243 -19.27 -11.71 1.09
CA ILE A 243 -19.88 -12.31 -0.09
C ILE A 243 -19.01 -11.88 -1.27
N VAL A 244 -18.38 -12.85 -1.92
CA VAL A 244 -17.40 -12.60 -2.98
C VAL A 244 -17.57 -13.57 -4.12
N LYS A 245 -17.15 -13.14 -5.32
CA LYS A 245 -17.17 -13.98 -6.49
C LYS A 245 -16.12 -15.10 -6.37
N LEU A 246 -16.50 -16.33 -6.70
CA LEU A 246 -15.69 -17.55 -6.56
C LEU A 246 -14.34 -17.45 -7.29
N ASN A 247 -14.32 -16.81 -8.46
CA ASN A 247 -13.11 -16.62 -9.26
C ASN A 247 -12.06 -15.67 -8.65
N ILE A 248 -12.34 -15.09 -7.47
CA ILE A 248 -11.38 -14.30 -6.68
C ILE A 248 -10.59 -15.21 -5.71
N LEU A 249 -10.98 -16.49 -5.55
CA LEU A 249 -10.44 -17.39 -4.52
C LEU A 249 -9.55 -18.54 -5.05
N ASP A 250 -9.39 -18.66 -6.37
CA ASP A 250 -8.49 -19.61 -7.05
C ASP A 250 -7.18 -18.93 -7.42
#